data_AF-A0A103XCD5-F1
#
_entry.id   AF-A0A103XCD5-F1
#
_cell.length_a   1.000
_cell.length_b   1.000
_cell.length_c   1.000
_cell.angle_alpha   90.00
_cell.angle_beta   90.00
_cell.angle_gamma   90.00
#
_symmetry.space_group_name_H-M   'P 1'
#
loop_
_entity.id
_entity.type
_entity.pdbx_description
1 polymer ?
#
loop_
_entity_poly.entity_id
_entity_poly.type
_entity_poly.pdbx_seq_one_letter_code
_entity_poly.pdbx_strand_id
1 'polypeptide(L)'
;MRTPMTIPTVDLSPFFIAGDESGREKAKESITKACTDYGYSDEIKRKCSSNPGAPLPAGYNKQPEQSPDKNEYLLMFPPESVFNILPNNPLHFR
;
A
#
# COMPACT_ATOMS: atom_id res chain seq x y z
N MET A 1 25.03 -1.79 -7.49
CA MET A 1 23.86 -1.80 -8.39
C MET A 1 22.68 -2.37 -7.59
N ARG A 2 21.61 -1.62 -7.36
CA ARG A 2 20.42 -2.08 -6.62
C ARG A 2 19.40 -2.59 -7.64
N THR A 3 18.93 -3.82 -7.48
CA THR A 3 17.91 -4.42 -8.34
C THR A 3 16.55 -3.74 -8.13
N PRO A 4 15.72 -3.57 -9.18
CA PRO A 4 14.37 -3.04 -9.03
C PRO A 4 13.54 -4.00 -8.18
N MET A 5 12.87 -3.50 -7.14
CA MET A 5 11.95 -4.28 -6.32
C MET A 5 10.77 -4.72 -7.18
N THR A 6 10.75 -6.00 -7.56
CA THR A 6 9.61 -6.62 -8.23
C THR A 6 8.69 -7.16 -7.14
N ILE A 7 7.50 -6.57 -6.99
CA ILE A 7 6.50 -7.06 -6.03
C ILE A 7 6.10 -8.48 -6.46
N PRO A 8 6.16 -9.49 -5.56
CA PRO A 8 5.83 -10.86 -5.92
C PRO A 8 4.35 -10.96 -6.28
N THR A 9 4.05 -11.70 -7.36
CA THR A 9 2.67 -12.10 -7.69
C THR A 9 2.36 -13.39 -6.94
N VAL A 10 1.22 -13.43 -6.22
CA VAL A 10 0.74 -14.64 -5.55
C VAL A 10 -0.42 -15.23 -6.33
N ASP A 11 -0.37 -16.54 -6.58
CA ASP A 11 -1.47 -17.26 -7.22
C ASP A 11 -2.63 -17.45 -6.26
N LEU A 12 -3.81 -16.96 -6.65
CA LEU A 12 -5.05 -17.06 -5.88
C LEU A 12 -5.95 -18.23 -6.35
N SER A 13 -5.56 -18.95 -7.40
CA SER A 13 -6.29 -20.12 -7.92
C SER A 13 -6.72 -21.11 -6.84
N PRO A 14 -5.89 -21.42 -5.81
CA PRO A 14 -6.27 -22.35 -4.74
C PRO A 14 -7.51 -21.92 -3.92
N PHE A 15 -7.85 -20.63 -3.87
CA PHE A 15 -9.06 -20.16 -3.17
C PHE A 15 -10.35 -20.48 -3.94
N PHE A 16 -10.26 -20.80 -5.23
CA PHE A 16 -11.40 -21.11 -6.09
C PHE A 16 -11.64 -22.62 -6.28
N ILE A 17 -10.77 -23.48 -5.74
CA ILE A 17 -10.88 -24.94 -5.84
C ILE A 17 -11.47 -25.50 -4.54
N ALA A 18 -12.58 -26.23 -4.63
CA ALA A 18 -13.19 -26.87 -3.46
C ALA A 18 -12.31 -28.03 -2.95
N GLY A 19 -12.05 -28.05 -1.64
CA GLY A 19 -11.30 -29.13 -0.97
C GLY A 19 -9.78 -29.01 -0.98
N ASP A 20 -9.19 -28.00 -1.62
CA ASP A 20 -7.73 -27.80 -1.63
C ASP A 20 -7.24 -27.00 -0.41
N GLU A 21 -7.29 -27.62 0.77
CA GLU A 21 -6.78 -27.00 2.00
C GLU A 21 -5.28 -26.72 1.96
N SER A 22 -4.50 -27.66 1.40
CA SER A 22 -3.04 -27.52 1.31
C SER A 22 -2.64 -26.36 0.39
N GLY A 23 -3.28 -26.20 -0.77
CA GLY A 23 -3.03 -25.08 -1.68
C GLY A 23 -3.42 -23.73 -1.07
N ARG A 24 -4.56 -23.65 -0.37
CA ARG A 24 -4.97 -22.42 0.35
C ARG A 24 -3.97 -22.02 1.43
N GLU A 25 -3.43 -22.99 2.18
CA GLU A 25 -2.46 -22.69 3.23
C GLU A 25 -1.14 -22.15 2.65
N LYS A 26 -0.64 -22.76 1.57
CA LYS A 26 0.54 -22.26 0.84
C LYS A 26 0.32 -20.86 0.27
N ALA A 27 -0.87 -20.60 -0.29
CA ALA A 27 -1.21 -19.28 -0.81
C ALA A 27 -1.23 -18.23 0.31
N LYS A 28 -1.81 -18.53 1.48
CA LYS A 28 -1.79 -17.65 2.66
C LYS A 28 -0.38 -17.37 3.16
N GLU A 29 0.48 -18.39 3.24
CA GLU A 29 1.88 -18.22 3.63
C GLU A 29 2.62 -17.30 2.65
N SER A 30 2.39 -17.49 1.34
CA SER A 30 2.97 -16.64 0.30
C SER A 30 2.48 -15.19 0.39
N ILE A 31 1.17 -14.96 0.59
CA ILE A 31 0.60 -13.62 0.85
C ILE A 31 1.26 -12.99 2.09
N THR A 32 1.36 -13.75 3.18
CA THR A 32 1.92 -13.26 4.45
C THR A 32 3.38 -12.84 4.28
N LYS A 33 4.17 -13.66 3.58
CA LYS A 33 5.56 -13.34 3.25
C LYS A 33 5.66 -12.10 2.37
N ALA A 34 4.84 -12.02 1.32
CA ALA A 34 4.81 -10.86 0.42
C ALA A 34 4.44 -9.56 1.14
N CYS A 35 3.42 -9.59 2.00
CA CYS A 35 3.01 -8.44 2.80
C CYS A 35 4.07 -8.03 3.85
N THR A 36 4.77 -9.00 4.45
CA THR A 36 5.85 -8.73 5.41
C THR A 36 7.06 -8.10 4.72
N ASP A 37 7.45 -8.63 3.55
CA ASP A 37 8.68 -8.22 2.87
C ASP A 37 8.50 -6.97 2.00
N TYR A 38 7.31 -6.78 1.41
CA TYR A 38 7.04 -5.74 0.41
C TYR A 38 5.83 -4.86 0.72
N GLY A 39 5.03 -5.20 1.74
CA GLY A 39 3.87 -4.42 2.14
C GLY A 39 4.27 -3.11 2.82
N TYR A 40 3.41 -2.10 2.69
CA TYR A 40 3.56 -0.83 3.38
C TYR A 40 2.68 -0.82 4.62
N SER A 41 3.30 -0.82 5.80
CA SER A 41 2.57 -0.68 7.06
C SER A 41 1.88 0.69 7.16
N ASP A 42 0.85 0.78 7.99
CA ASP A 42 0.19 2.06 8.29
C ASP A 42 1.17 3.12 8.81
N GLU A 43 2.22 2.70 9.53
CA GLU A 43 3.28 3.62 9.96
C GLU A 43 4.04 4.21 8.78
N ILE A 44 4.42 3.39 7.79
CA ILE A 44 5.15 3.87 6.60
C ILE A 44 4.24 4.74 5.75
N LYS A 45 2.98 4.35 5.54
CA LYS A 45 2.00 5.15 4.79
C LYS A 45 1.76 6.51 5.45
N ARG A 46 1.64 6.56 6.78
CA ARG A 46 1.45 7.82 7.54
C ARG A 46 2.63 8.77 7.46
N LYS A 47 3.85 8.31 7.14
CA LYS A 47 5.00 9.21 6.85
C LYS A 47 4.77 10.06 5.61
N CYS A 48 3.81 9.69 4.77
CA CYS A 48 3.42 10.44 3.59
C CYS A 48 2.19 11.34 3.82
N SER A 49 1.66 11.43 5.04
CA SER A 49 0.54 12.33 5.35
C SER A 49 0.99 13.77 5.49
N SER A 50 0.10 14.72 5.21
CA SER A 50 0.30 16.13 5.56
C SER A 50 0.44 16.32 7.06
N ASN A 51 1.27 17.27 7.47
CA ASN A 51 1.38 17.67 8.87
C ASN A 51 0.02 18.21 9.38
N PRO A 52 -0.30 18.01 10.67
CA PRO A 52 -1.47 18.64 11.28
C PRO A 52 -1.45 20.16 11.08
N GLY A 53 -2.55 20.73 10.59
CA GLY A 53 -2.65 22.17 10.29
C GLY A 53 -2.05 22.61 8.95
N ALA A 54 -1.62 21.66 8.10
CA ALA A 54 -1.23 21.98 6.73
C ALA A 54 -2.40 22.65 5.96
N PRO A 55 -2.11 23.59 5.05
CA PRO A 55 -3.15 24.31 4.31
C PRO A 55 -3.93 23.41 3.34
N LEU A 56 -3.35 22.29 2.94
CA LEU A 56 -3.91 21.34 1.97
C LEU A 56 -3.65 19.90 2.46
N PRO A 57 -4.60 18.96 2.25
CA PRO A 57 -4.47 17.57 2.69
C PRO A 57 -3.63 16.72 1.72
N ALA A 58 -2.47 17.23 1.31
CA ALA A 58 -1.58 16.54 0.38
C ALA A 58 -1.02 15.24 0.97
N GLY A 59 -0.78 14.24 0.12
CA GLY A 59 -0.20 12.96 0.52
C GLY A 59 -1.25 11.95 1.04
N TYR A 60 -0.82 11.06 1.93
CA TYR A 60 -1.63 9.92 2.39
C TYR A 60 -2.70 10.35 3.39
N ASN A 61 -3.94 9.93 3.14
CA ASN A 61 -5.08 10.21 3.97
C ASN A 61 -5.92 8.93 4.15
N LYS A 62 -6.61 8.85 5.29
CA LYS A 62 -7.55 7.79 5.62
C LYS A 62 -8.87 8.42 5.99
N GLN A 63 -9.98 7.87 5.47
CA GLN A 63 -11.28 8.38 5.88
C GLN A 63 -11.51 8.17 7.38
N PRO A 64 -12.28 9.07 8.03
CA PRO A 64 -12.65 8.91 9.43
C PRO A 64 -13.32 7.56 9.69
N GLU A 65 -13.16 7.00 10.89
CA GLU A 65 -13.66 5.66 11.23
C GLU A 65 -15.18 5.50 11.07
N GLN A 66 -15.95 6.57 11.31
CA GLN A 66 -17.41 6.58 11.12
C GLN A 66 -17.86 6.61 9.65
N SER A 67 -16.94 6.70 8.70
CA SER A 67 -17.30 6.80 7.29
C SER A 67 -17.82 5.46 6.77
N PRO A 68 -18.90 5.44 5.99
CA PRO A 68 -19.40 4.20 5.38
C PRO A 68 -18.38 3.60 4.40
N ASP A 69 -17.59 4.47 3.77
CA ASP A 69 -16.46 4.08 2.92
C ASP A 69 -15.16 4.04 3.75
N LYS A 70 -14.57 2.85 3.87
CA LYS A 70 -13.32 2.62 4.60
C LYS A 70 -12.14 2.62 3.63
N ASN A 71 -12.00 3.70 2.87
CA ASN A 71 -10.92 3.86 1.91
C ASN A 71 -9.72 4.62 2.47
N GLU A 72 -8.58 4.38 1.83
CA GLU A 72 -7.32 5.06 2.04
C GLU A 72 -6.89 5.62 0.67
N TYR A 73 -6.37 6.84 0.64
CA TYR A 73 -6.06 7.53 -0.62
C TYR A 73 -4.80 8.39 -0.52
N LEU A 74 -4.17 8.62 -1.67
CA LEU A 74 -3.10 9.60 -1.82
C LEU A 74 -3.61 10.77 -2.65
N LEU A 75 -3.59 11.98 -2.08
CA LEU A 75 -3.92 13.20 -2.80
C LEU A 75 -2.64 13.84 -3.35
N MET A 76 -2.56 14.00 -4.67
CA MET A 76 -1.41 14.55 -5.37
C MET A 76 -1.82 15.78 -6.20
N PHE A 77 -1.05 16.85 -6.05
CA PHE A 77 -1.10 18.07 -6.86
C PHE A 77 -0.17 17.93 -8.08
N PRO A 78 -0.18 18.88 -9.05
CA PRO A 78 0.74 18.83 -10.18
C PRO A 78 2.20 18.57 -9.76
N PRO A 79 3.02 17.87 -10.57
CA PRO A 79 4.33 17.33 -10.16
C PRO A 79 5.29 18.34 -9.52
N GLU A 80 5.19 19.61 -9.89
CA GLU A 80 6.04 20.72 -9.44
C GLU A 80 5.53 21.39 -8.15
N SER A 81 4.39 20.93 -7.63
CA SER A 81 3.79 21.47 -6.41
C SER A 81 4.63 21.15 -5.18
N VAL A 82 5.01 22.20 -4.44
CA VAL A 82 5.73 22.08 -3.16
C VAL A 82 4.91 21.42 -2.05
N PHE A 83 3.60 21.23 -2.26
CA PHE A 83 2.71 20.58 -1.30
C PHE A 83 2.77 19.06 -1.36
N ASN A 84 3.28 18.46 -2.45
CA ASN A 84 3.27 17.01 -2.64
C ASN A 84 4.19 16.29 -1.63
N ILE A 85 3.60 15.36 -0.87
CA ILE A 85 4.32 14.44 0.01
C ILE A 85 4.17 13.02 -0.56
N LEU A 86 5.14 12.63 -1.39
CA LEU A 86 5.09 11.37 -2.12
C LEU A 86 6.04 10.33 -1.52
N PRO A 87 5.65 9.06 -1.46
CA PRO A 87 6.51 7.99 -0.97
C PRO A 87 7.76 7.85 -1.86
N ASN A 88 8.91 7.63 -1.24
CA ASN A 88 10.17 7.37 -1.94
C ASN A 88 10.33 5.88 -2.34
N ASN A 89 9.40 5.04 -1.89
CA ASN A 89 9.34 3.62 -2.18
C ASN A 89 7.87 3.30 -2.56
N PRO A 90 7.59 2.71 -3.73
CA PRO A 90 8.54 2.21 -4.72
C PRO A 90 9.32 3.32 -5.44
N LEU A 91 10.53 3.01 -5.92
CA LEU A 91 11.46 3.95 -6.58
C LEU A 91 10.88 4.67 -7.81
N HIS A 92 9.79 4.17 -8.38
CA HIS A 92 9.11 4.70 -9.57
C HIS A 92 7.74 5.31 -9.25
N PHE A 93 7.51 5.67 -7.99
CA PHE A 93 6.25 6.30 -7.59
C PHE A 93 6.14 7.75 -8.08
N ARG A 94 7.27 8.44 -8.25
CA ARG A 94 7.34 9.82 -8.77
C ARG A 94 7.53 9.84 -10.28
#